data_AF-A0A5B7UJ13-F1
#
_entry.id   AF-A0A5B7UJ13-F1
#
_cell.length_a   1.000
_cell.length_b   1.000
_cell.length_c   1.000
_cell.angle_alpha   90.00
_cell.angle_beta   90.00
_cell.angle_gamma   90.00
#
_symmetry.space_group_name_H-M   'P 1'
#
loop_
_entity.id
_entity.type
_entity.pdbx_description
1 polymer ?
#
loop_
_entity_poly.entity_id
_entity_poly.type
_entity_poly.pdbx_seq_one_letter_code
_entity_poly.pdbx_strand_id
1 'polypeptide(L)' 'MSIDWYQCKKCETLIKNSTQPKSNGCPRGGQHDWNKLGEVGNTNYLCKKCSTLIQTDKMPKSNGCISGGQHDWKKM' A
#
# COMPACT_ATOMS: atom_id res chain seq x y z
N MET A 1 -7.25 -2.59 17.96
CA MET A 1 -6.23 -1.89 17.14
C MET A 1 -6.33 -2.45 15.75
N SER A 2 -6.60 -1.60 14.75
CA SER A 2 -6.70 -2.02 13.36
C SER A 2 -5.31 -2.17 12.75
N ILE A 3 -5.13 -3.13 11.84
CA ILE A 3 -3.89 -3.30 11.07
C ILE A 3 -4.17 -2.73 9.68
N ASP A 4 -3.29 -1.88 9.17
CA ASP A 4 -3.41 -1.29 7.84
C ASP A 4 -2.29 -1.76 6.92
N TRP A 5 -2.59 -1.78 5.62
CA TRP A 5 -1.60 -1.90 4.56
C TRP A 5 -0.90 -0.57 4.33
N TYR A 6 0.43 -0.60 4.33
CA TYR A 6 1.30 0.50 3.96
C TYR A 6 2.18 0.10 2.79
N GLN A 7 2.24 0.97 1.77
CA GLN A 7 3.10 0.78 0.62
C GLN A 7 4.04 1.95 0.46
N CYS A 8 5.31 1.67 0.22
CA CYS A 8 6.28 2.69 -0.13
C CYS A 8 6.21 2.99 -1.63
N LYS A 9 5.94 4.25 -2.00
CA LYS A 9 5.95 4.70 -3.40
C LYS A 9 7.31 4.56 -4.07
N LYS A 10 8.39 4.67 -3.28
CA LYS A 10 9.76 4.66 -3.80
C LYS A 10 10.25 3.25 -4.07
N CYS A 11 10.08 2.33 -3.13
CA CYS A 11 10.71 1.01 -3.18
C CYS A 11 9.74 -0.16 -3.24
N GLU A 12 8.45 0.11 -3.43
CA GLU A 12 7.42 -0.91 -3.69
C GLU A 12 7.11 -1.83 -2.51
N THR A 13 7.87 -1.69 -1.42
CA THR A 13 7.68 -2.41 -0.17
C THR A 13 6.25 -2.25 0.32
N LEU A 14 5.59 -3.39 0.55
CA LEU A 14 4.23 -3.49 1.04
C LEU A 14 4.27 -4.22 2.38
N ILE A 15 3.77 -3.57 3.44
CA ILE A 15 3.78 -4.13 4.79
C ILE A 15 2.45 -3.89 5.51
N LYS A 16 2.14 -4.76 6.46
CA LYS A 16 1.02 -4.61 7.39
C LYS A 16 1.54 -4.03 8.70
N ASN A 17 0.91 -2.97 9.19
CA ASN A 17 1.27 -2.40 10.49
C ASN A 17 0.07 -1.73 11.14
N SER A 18 0.01 -1.71 12.48
CA SER A 18 -1.05 -1.01 13.22
C SER A 18 -0.86 0.50 13.25
N THR A 19 0.37 0.97 13.00
CA THR A 19 0.71 2.38 12.91
C THR A 19 1.64 2.63 11.72
N GLN A 20 1.85 3.91 11.39
CA GLN A 20 2.72 4.28 10.27
C GLN A 20 4.14 3.71 10.49
N PRO A 21 4.68 2.91 9.55
CA PRO A 21 5.99 2.31 9.70
C PRO A 21 7.10 3.35 9.75
N LYS A 22 8.25 2.97 10.32
CA LYS A 22 9.44 3.82 10.32
C LYS A 22 9.84 4.16 8.89
N SER A 23 10.15 5.43 8.66
CA SER A 23 10.54 5.90 7.32
C SER A 23 12.00 5.61 6.99
N ASN A 24 12.83 5.14 7.91
CA ASN A 24 14.26 4.95 7.64
C ASN A 24 14.54 3.61 6.94
N GLY A 25 15.58 3.57 6.10
CA GLY A 25 16.06 2.31 5.49
C GLY A 25 15.43 1.99 4.14
N CYS A 26 15.01 2.99 3.35
CA CYS A 26 14.51 2.74 2.01
C CYS A 26 15.63 2.18 1.12
N PRO A 27 15.44 1.02 0.47
CA PRO A 27 16.47 0.42 -0.37
C PRO A 27 16.74 1.23 -1.65
N ARG A 28 15.80 2.09 -2.07
CA ARG A 28 16.02 3.09 -3.13
C ARG A 28 16.73 4.37 -2.62
N GLY A 29 17.23 4.36 -1.39
CA GLY A 29 17.93 5.47 -0.76
C GLY A 29 17.03 6.39 0.08
N GLY A 30 17.59 6.92 1.17
CA GLY A 30 16.93 7.88 2.06
C GLY A 30 15.75 7.29 2.84
N GLN A 31 14.64 8.03 2.87
CA GLN A 31 13.44 7.67 3.63
C GLN A 31 12.33 7.08 2.74
N HIS A 32 11.60 6.10 3.28
CA HIS A 32 10.38 5.54 2.73
C HIS A 32 9.28 6.60 2.68
N ASP A 33 8.62 6.69 1.52
CA ASP A 33 7.37 7.43 1.33
C ASP A 33 6.18 6.47 1.48
N TRP A 34 5.77 6.25 2.73
CA TRP A 34 4.69 5.34 3.08
C TRP A 34 3.32 5.92 2.75
N ASN A 35 2.48 5.13 2.09
CA ASN A 35 1.09 5.43 1.82
C ASN A 35 0.21 4.36 2.42
N LYS A 36 -0.73 4.77 3.27
CA LYS A 36 -1.73 3.89 3.86
C LYS A 36 -2.78 3.53 2.79
N LEU A 37 -2.84 2.27 2.40
CA LEU A 37 -3.77 1.76 1.39
C LEU A 37 -5.13 1.43 2.01
N GLY A 38 -5.19 0.98 3.25
CA GLY A 38 -6.46 0.68 3.93
C GLY A 38 -6.30 -0.36 5.01
N GLU A 39 -7.37 -0.55 5.78
CA GLU A 39 -7.43 -1.56 6.84
C GLU A 39 -7.42 -2.96 6.23
N VAL A 40 -6.58 -3.83 6.78
CA VAL A 40 -6.47 -5.23 6.37
C VAL A 40 -7.79 -5.94 6.61
N GLY A 41 -8.21 -6.73 5.63
CA GLY A 41 -9.47 -7.47 5.68
C GLY A 41 -9.45 -8.72 4.82
N ASN A 42 -10.62 -9.21 4.44
CA ASN A 42 -10.76 -10.50 3.76
C ASN A 42 -11.04 -10.42 2.24
N THR A 43 -11.23 -9.23 1.68
CA THR A 43 -11.48 -9.07 0.23
C THR A 43 -10.18 -8.78 -0.51
N ASN A 44 -9.89 -9.57 -1.55
CA ASN A 44 -8.72 -9.37 -2.41
C ASN A 44 -8.94 -8.19 -3.38
N TYR A 45 -7.96 -7.29 -3.46
CA TYR A 45 -7.91 -6.21 -4.44
C TYR A 45 -6.55 -6.22 -5.14
N LEU A 46 -6.57 -6.21 -6.47
CA LEU A 46 -5.41 -6.13 -7.33
C LEU A 46 -5.36 -4.77 -8.02
N CYS A 47 -4.29 -4.01 -7.86
CA CYS A 47 -4.08 -2.82 -8.68
C CYS A 47 -3.60 -3.24 -10.08
N LYS A 48 -4.33 -2.85 -11.11
CA LYS A 48 -3.96 -3.17 -12.50
C LYS A 48 -2.72 -2.44 -13.01
N LYS A 49 -2.37 -1.31 -12.38
CA LYS A 49 -1.25 -0.45 -12.83
C LYS A 49 0.10 -0.90 -12.28
N CYS A 50 0.14 -1.31 -11.01
CA CYS A 50 1.38 -1.67 -10.31
C CYS A 50 1.38 -3.11 -9.78
N SER A 51 0.37 -3.91 -10.14
CA SER A 51 0.23 -5.33 -9.75
C SER A 51 0.25 -5.57 -8.24
N THR A 52 -0.03 -4.54 -7.44
CA THR A 52 -0.10 -4.66 -5.98
C THR A 52 -1.35 -5.44 -5.59
N LEU A 53 -1.15 -6.55 -4.87
CA LEU A 53 -2.23 -7.37 -4.32
C LEU A 53 -2.32 -7.12 -2.81
N ILE A 54 -3.49 -6.66 -2.36
CA ILE A 54 -3.79 -6.43 -0.94
C ILE A 54 -5.14 -7.02 -0.58
N GLN A 55 -5.34 -7.24 0.71
CA GLN A 55 -6.61 -7.69 1.25
C GLN A 55 -7.18 -6.65 2.21
N THR A 56 -8.36 -6.11 1.92
CA THR A 56 -8.98 -5.05 2.72
C THR A 56 -10.46 -5.33 2.93
N ASP A 57 -11.05 -4.80 4.00
CA ASP A 57 -12.51 -4.95 4.24
C ASP A 57 -13.34 -3.93 3.46
N LYS A 58 -12.71 -2.80 3.11
CA LYS A 58 -13.31 -1.71 2.33
C LYS A 58 -12.47 -1.41 1.10
N MET A 59 -13.01 -0.64 0.17
CA MET A 59 -12.28 -0.16 -0.99
C MET A 59 -10.95 0.50 -0.56
N PRO A 60 -9.79 0.03 -1.05
CA PRO A 60 -8.52 0.64 -0.70
C PRO A 60 -8.40 2.06 -1.25
N LYS A 61 -7.60 2.88 -0.60
CA LYS A 61 -7.24 4.22 -1.07
C LYS A 61 -6.53 4.12 -2.41
N SER A 62 -6.92 4.96 -3.34
CA SER A 62 -6.34 5.00 -4.68
C SER A 62 -5.04 5.79 -4.74
N ASN A 63 -4.71 6.63 -3.76
CA ASN A 63 -3.52 7.47 -3.88
C ASN A 63 -2.21 6.69 -3.66
N GLY A 64 -1.19 7.08 -4.42
CA GLY A 64 0.18 6.61 -4.20
C GLY A 64 0.52 5.31 -4.90
N CYS A 65 0.11 5.19 -6.16
CA CYS A 65 0.56 4.12 -7.02
C CYS A 65 2.05 4.28 -7.35
N ILE A 66 2.79 3.18 -7.30
CA ILE A 66 4.21 3.13 -7.70
C ILE A 66 4.37 3.54 -9.16
N SER A 67 3.47 3.09 -10.03
CA SER A 67 3.47 3.43 -11.46
C SER A 67 3.08 4.90 -11.74
N GLY A 68 2.91 5.71 -10.70
CA GLY A 68 2.50 7.10 -10.79
C GLY A 68 0.98 7.30 -10.64
N GLY A 69 0.60 8.42 -10.01
CA GLY A 69 -0.80 8.83 -9.84
C GLY A 69 -1.59 7.92 -8.89
N GLN A 70 -2.76 7.49 -9.35
CA GLN A 70 -3.72 6.69 -8.58
C GLN A 70 -3.74 5.21 -8.99
N HIS A 71 -3.88 4.34 -7.99
CA HIS A 71 -4.15 2.92 -8.11
C HIS A 71 -5.49 2.68 -8.80
N ASP A 72 -5.51 1.66 -9.66
CA ASP A 72 -6.70 1.16 -10.36
C ASP A 72 -7.05 -0.21 -9.76
N TRP A 73 -7.83 -0.19 -8.68
CA TRP A 73 -8.17 -1.38 -7.90
C TRP A 73 -9.24 -2.22 -8.60
N LYS A 74 -8.91 -3.48 -8.89
CA LYS A 74 -9.86 -4.51 -9.27
C LYS A 74 -10.13 -5.40 -8.07
N LYS A 75 -11.38 -5.46 -7.63
CA LYS A 75 -11.85 -6.48 -6.67
C LYS A 75 -11.77 -7.85 -7.33
N MET A 76 -11.21 -8.83 -6.62
CA MET A 76 -11.13 -10.23 -7.06
C MET A 76 -12.19 -11.09 -6.38
#